data_AF-A0A5C7VMV0-F1
#
_entry.id   AF-A0A5C7VMV0-F1
#
_cell.length_a   1.000
_cell.length_b   1.000
_cell.length_c   1.000
_cell.angle_alpha   90.00
_cell.angle_beta   90.00
_cell.angle_gamma   90.00
#
_symmetry.space_group_name_H-M   'P 1'
#
loop_
_entity.id
_entity.type
_entity.pdbx_description
1 polymer ?
#
loop_
_entity_poly.entity_id
_entity_poly.type
_entity_poly.pdbx_seq_one_letter_code
_entity_poly.pdbx_strand_id
1 'polypeptide(L)'
;MSPDQLKSPSDRRFALLLAAEELDGASEAYREKGNDSGAESLGCRAFELRQIAKHELESAQRADKATRFMVELLDSVETLSEIADQHGVGTLSDLLYLQAAILNASFIDVETDSDRSNVVKVLEGLPSGSEWMEFVRLDYMRGPVTGEQVAQRG
;
A
#
# COMPACT_ATOMS: atom_id res chain seq x y z
N MET A 1 -3.01 24.21 20.38
CA MET A 1 -2.89 24.21 18.91
C MET A 1 -3.57 22.94 18.42
N SER A 2 -4.60 23.02 17.57
CA SER A 2 -5.23 21.80 17.03
C SER A 2 -4.29 21.10 16.05
N PRO A 3 -4.17 19.76 16.09
CA PRO A 3 -3.31 19.00 15.17
C PRO A 3 -3.70 19.15 13.68
N ASP A 4 -4.93 19.58 13.38
CA ASP A 4 -5.41 19.88 12.03
C ASP A 4 -4.80 21.15 11.39
N GLN A 5 -3.99 21.93 12.10
CA GLN A 5 -3.36 23.14 11.58
C GLN A 5 -1.95 22.92 10.99
N LEU A 6 -1.45 21.67 11.00
CA LEU A 6 -0.13 21.32 10.45
C LEU A 6 -0.26 21.03 8.95
N LYS A 7 0.44 21.83 8.12
CA LYS A 7 0.24 21.88 6.67
C LYS A 7 0.86 20.70 5.90
N SER A 8 1.78 19.96 6.51
CA SER A 8 2.48 18.82 5.90
C SER A 8 2.26 17.53 6.68
N PRO A 9 2.07 16.37 6.02
CA PRO A 9 2.02 15.05 6.68
C PRO A 9 3.24 14.78 7.57
N SER A 10 4.42 15.29 7.20
CA SER A 10 5.63 15.15 8.02
C SER A 10 5.58 15.97 9.31
N ASP A 11 5.03 17.18 9.24
CA ASP A 11 4.86 18.05 10.41
C ASP A 11 3.85 17.44 11.39
N ARG A 12 2.75 16.88 10.85
CA ARG A 12 1.73 16.19 11.63
C ARG A 12 2.29 14.97 12.35
N ARG A 13 3.03 14.11 11.65
CA ARG A 13 3.71 12.95 12.24
C ARG A 13 4.66 13.35 13.36
N PHE A 14 5.48 14.38 13.14
CA PHE A 14 6.42 14.86 14.16
C PHE A 14 5.69 15.36 15.40
N ALA A 15 4.61 16.12 15.24
CA ALA A 15 3.80 16.59 16.36
C ALA A 15 3.13 15.44 17.14
N LEU A 16 2.66 14.40 16.46
CA LEU A 16 2.10 13.21 17.12
C LEU A 16 3.13 12.47 17.98
N LEU A 17 4.37 12.33 17.48
CA LEU A 17 5.45 11.69 18.23
C LEU A 17 5.89 12.53 19.43
N LEU A 18 5.99 13.85 19.27
CA LEU A 18 6.31 14.75 20.38
C LEU A 18 5.23 14.70 21.46
N ALA A 19 3.95 14.74 21.07
CA ALA A 19 2.85 14.62 22.01
C ALA A 19 2.82 13.26 22.73
N ALA A 20 3.20 12.16 22.06
CA ALA A 20 3.32 10.86 22.71
C ALA A 20 4.42 10.86 23.79
N GLU A 21 5.56 11.50 23.52
CA GLU A 21 6.65 11.61 24.48
C GLU A 21 6.27 12.45 25.71
N GLU A 22 5.57 13.56 25.50
CA GLU A 22 5.04 14.39 26.58
C GLU A 22 4.07 13.62 27.47
N LEU A 23 3.22 12.77 26.87
CA LEU A 23 2.27 11.93 27.60
C LEU A 23 2.96 10.82 28.39
N ASP A 24 4.05 10.24 27.89
CA ASP A 24 4.84 9.26 28.65
C ASP A 24 5.49 9.90 29.88
N GLY A 25 6.11 11.07 29.73
CA GLY A 25 6.64 11.81 30.87
C GLY A 25 5.56 12.18 31.90
N ALA A 26 4.36 12.55 31.43
CA ALA A 26 3.23 12.79 32.32
C ALA A 26 2.72 11.50 33.00
N SER A 27 2.73 10.37 32.29
CA SER A 27 2.36 9.05 32.83
C SER A 27 3.27 8.66 33.98
N GLU A 28 4.58 8.81 33.82
CA GLU A 28 5.57 8.53 34.86
C GLU A 28 5.34 9.41 36.10
N ALA A 29 5.16 10.71 35.91
CA ALA A 29 4.87 11.65 36.99
C ALA A 29 3.56 11.32 37.74
N TYR A 30 2.59 10.69 37.09
CA TYR A 30 1.35 10.22 37.72
C TYR A 30 1.58 8.94 38.54
N ARG A 31 2.43 8.01 38.08
CA ARG A 31 2.83 6.82 38.87
C ARG A 31 3.55 7.22 40.14
N GLU A 32 4.47 8.18 40.06
CA GLU A 32 5.21 8.67 41.23
C GLU A 32 4.30 9.25 42.32
N LYS A 33 3.14 9.78 41.93
CA LYS A 33 2.11 10.30 42.84
C LYS A 33 1.13 9.23 43.34
N GLY A 34 1.32 7.96 42.95
CA GLY A 34 0.42 6.85 43.28
C GLY A 34 -0.90 6.87 42.50
N ASN A 35 -0.98 7.63 41.40
CA ASN A 35 -2.15 7.65 40.52
C ASN A 35 -1.93 6.74 39.31
N ASP A 36 -1.98 5.43 39.55
CA ASP A 36 -1.71 4.43 38.53
C ASP A 36 -2.73 4.46 37.37
N SER A 37 -4.00 4.74 37.68
CA SER A 37 -5.05 4.82 36.66
C SER A 37 -4.84 5.99 35.69
N GLY A 38 -4.45 7.17 36.22
CA GLY A 38 -4.11 8.31 35.37
C GLY A 38 -2.85 8.06 34.55
N ALA A 39 -1.85 7.39 35.13
CA ALA A 39 -0.66 6.99 34.40
C ALA A 39 -0.96 6.03 33.24
N GLU A 40 -1.76 5.00 33.49
CA GLU A 40 -2.16 4.02 32.46
C GLU A 40 -2.92 4.70 31.32
N SER A 41 -3.87 5.59 31.62
CA SER A 41 -4.63 6.33 30.61
C SER A 41 -3.71 7.16 29.70
N LEU A 42 -2.72 7.85 30.28
CA LEU A 42 -1.74 8.64 29.52
C LEU A 42 -0.84 7.76 28.66
N GLY A 43 -0.38 6.61 29.20
CA GLY A 43 0.44 5.66 28.45
C GLY A 43 -0.31 5.00 27.28
N CYS A 44 -1.58 4.62 27.48
CA CYS A 44 -2.45 4.15 26.39
C CYS A 44 -2.58 5.22 25.30
N ARG A 45 -2.78 6.48 25.70
CA ARG A 45 -2.89 7.58 24.73
C ARG A 45 -1.58 7.83 23.98
N ALA A 46 -0.43 7.79 24.64
CA ALA A 46 0.87 7.90 24.00
C ALA A 46 1.08 6.79 22.97
N PHE A 47 0.72 5.55 23.31
CA PHE A 47 0.78 4.41 22.39
C PHE A 47 -0.10 4.63 21.16
N GLU A 48 -1.35 5.08 21.32
CA GLU A 48 -2.25 5.39 20.21
C GLU A 48 -1.65 6.44 19.25
N LEU A 49 -1.09 7.52 19.80
CA LEU A 49 -0.47 8.57 18.97
C LEU A 49 0.71 8.03 18.15
N ARG A 50 1.51 7.14 18.71
CA ARG A 50 2.60 6.46 17.97
C ARG A 50 2.07 5.57 16.85
N GLN A 51 0.98 4.84 17.08
CA GLN A 51 0.35 4.02 16.04
C GLN A 51 -0.19 4.88 14.89
N ILE A 52 -0.81 6.02 15.20
CA ILE A 52 -1.28 6.96 14.17
C ILE A 52 -0.08 7.50 13.38
N ALA A 53 0.98 7.95 14.05
CA ALA A 53 2.18 8.46 13.40
C ALA A 53 2.85 7.41 12.49
N LYS A 54 2.86 6.14 12.91
CA LYS A 54 3.35 5.02 12.10
C LYS A 54 2.50 4.83 10.84
N HIS A 55 1.17 4.80 10.98
CA HIS A 55 0.27 4.64 9.85
C HIS A 55 0.37 5.81 8.85
N GLU A 56 0.57 7.05 9.33
CA GLU A 56 0.82 8.22 8.47
C GLU A 56 2.11 8.09 7.67
N LEU A 57 3.19 7.58 8.29
CA LEU A 57 4.45 7.31 7.60
C LEU A 57 4.27 6.26 6.50
N GLU A 58 3.62 5.14 6.82
CA GLU A 58 3.38 4.07 5.86
C GLU A 58 2.50 4.57 4.70
N SER A 59 1.51 5.40 4.97
CA SER A 59 0.67 6.02 3.93
C SER A 59 1.46 6.96 3.02
N ALA A 60 2.37 7.77 3.57
CA ALA A 60 3.23 8.65 2.78
C ALA A 60 4.19 7.83 1.89
N GLN A 61 4.81 6.78 2.44
CA GLN A 61 5.67 5.88 1.67
C GLN A 61 4.91 5.21 0.52
N ARG A 62 3.66 4.81 0.72
CA ARG A 62 2.82 4.27 -0.36
C ARG A 62 2.51 5.29 -1.44
N ALA A 63 2.24 6.54 -1.06
CA ALA A 63 2.03 7.62 -2.02
C ALA A 63 3.30 7.90 -2.86
N ASP A 64 4.47 7.88 -2.21
CA ASP A 64 5.76 8.02 -2.90
C ASP A 64 6.01 6.85 -3.87
N LYS A 65 5.75 5.61 -3.43
CA LYS A 65 5.84 4.41 -4.29
C LYS A 65 4.90 4.50 -5.49
N ALA A 66 3.64 4.85 -5.29
CA ALA A 66 2.65 4.97 -6.35
C ALA A 66 3.02 6.07 -7.35
N THR A 67 3.57 7.18 -6.87
CA THR A 67 4.09 8.26 -7.71
C THR A 67 5.27 7.79 -8.55
N ARG A 68 6.25 7.12 -7.92
CA ARG A 68 7.42 6.59 -8.63
C ARG A 68 7.02 5.55 -9.68
N PHE A 69 6.08 4.67 -9.36
CA PHE A 69 5.52 3.71 -10.32
C PHE A 69 4.94 4.42 -11.55
N MET A 70 4.11 5.46 -11.36
CA MET A 70 3.55 6.21 -12.47
C MET A 70 4.61 6.96 -13.29
N VAL A 71 5.63 7.53 -12.64
CA VAL A 71 6.74 8.18 -13.34
C VAL A 71 7.50 7.15 -14.20
N GLU A 72 7.90 6.01 -13.63
CA GLU A 72 8.58 4.94 -14.36
C GLU A 72 7.74 4.44 -15.54
N LEU A 73 6.43 4.27 -15.34
CA LEU A 73 5.52 3.83 -16.39
C LEU A 73 5.43 4.85 -17.52
N LEU A 74 5.23 6.14 -17.19
CA LEU A 74 5.13 7.21 -18.18
C LEU A 74 6.45 7.49 -18.89
N ASP A 75 7.60 7.25 -18.25
CA ASP A 75 8.91 7.36 -18.91
C ASP A 75 9.19 6.18 -19.85
N SER A 76 8.50 5.04 -19.64
CA SER A 76 8.67 3.83 -20.46
C SER A 76 7.89 3.83 -21.78
N VAL A 77 6.89 4.70 -21.93
CA VAL A 77 6.01 4.78 -23.11
C VAL A 77 5.82 6.23 -23.56
N GLU A 78 5.58 6.46 -24.85
CA GLU A 78 5.30 7.83 -25.32
C GLU A 78 3.91 8.29 -24.87
N THR A 79 2.94 7.36 -24.85
CA THR A 79 1.57 7.63 -24.38
C THR A 79 0.98 6.42 -23.65
N LEU A 80 0.08 6.63 -22.69
CA LEU A 80 -0.60 5.51 -22.01
C LEU A 80 -1.45 4.65 -22.95
N SER A 81 -1.93 5.20 -24.07
CA SER A 81 -2.66 4.42 -25.08
C SER A 81 -1.75 3.44 -25.83
N GLU A 82 -0.46 3.73 -25.95
CA GLU A 82 0.52 2.82 -26.55
C GLU A 82 0.58 1.48 -25.81
N ILE A 83 0.40 1.49 -24.48
CA ILE A 83 0.29 0.26 -23.69
C ILE A 83 -0.91 -0.58 -24.14
N ALA A 84 -2.06 0.06 -24.36
CA ALA A 84 -3.25 -0.65 -24.81
C ALA A 84 -3.07 -1.22 -26.23
N ASP A 85 -2.37 -0.50 -27.11
CA ASP A 85 -2.10 -0.94 -28.48
C ASP A 85 -1.09 -2.10 -28.53
N GLN A 86 -0.04 -2.06 -27.71
CA GLN A 86 1.03 -3.07 -27.71
C GLN A 86 0.70 -4.31 -26.86
N HIS A 87 0.04 -4.10 -25.73
CA HIS A 87 -0.16 -5.12 -24.69
C HIS A 87 -1.62 -5.43 -24.40
N GLY A 88 -2.56 -4.70 -25.00
CA GLY A 88 -3.99 -4.84 -24.79
C GLY A 88 -4.54 -3.93 -23.68
N VAL A 89 -5.83 -3.59 -23.80
CA VAL A 89 -6.56 -2.73 -22.86
C VAL A 89 -6.59 -3.31 -21.44
N GLY A 90 -6.58 -4.64 -21.31
CA GLY A 90 -6.52 -5.32 -20.00
C GLY A 90 -5.23 -4.98 -19.26
N THR A 91 -4.10 -4.98 -19.96
CA THR A 91 -2.79 -4.59 -19.38
C THR A 91 -2.80 -3.16 -18.85
N LEU A 92 -3.31 -2.21 -19.63
CA LEU A 92 -3.43 -0.82 -19.18
C LEU A 92 -4.32 -0.72 -17.93
N SER A 93 -5.44 -1.43 -17.92
CA SER A 93 -6.35 -1.45 -16.77
C SER A 93 -5.66 -1.99 -15.52
N ASP A 94 -4.94 -3.11 -15.64
CA ASP A 94 -4.23 -3.73 -14.52
C ASP A 94 -3.12 -2.83 -13.97
N LEU A 95 -2.42 -2.07 -14.82
CA LEU A 95 -1.41 -1.10 -14.37
C LEU A 95 -2.05 0.06 -13.59
N LEU A 96 -3.23 0.54 -13.99
CA LEU A 96 -3.96 1.56 -13.23
C LEU A 96 -4.50 1.00 -11.90
N TYR A 97 -4.99 -0.24 -11.89
CA TYR A 97 -5.37 -0.91 -10.65
C TYR A 97 -4.17 -1.19 -9.75
N LEU A 98 -3.00 -1.47 -10.31
CA LEU A 98 -1.76 -1.65 -9.55
C LEU A 98 -1.36 -0.36 -8.84
N GLN A 99 -1.46 0.79 -9.51
CA GLN A 99 -1.24 2.09 -8.85
C GLN A 99 -2.19 2.28 -7.66
N ALA A 100 -3.48 1.96 -7.83
CA ALA A 100 -4.45 2.02 -6.75
C ALA A 100 -4.13 1.00 -5.63
N ALA A 101 -3.65 -0.19 -5.98
CA ALA A 101 -3.25 -1.21 -5.02
C ALA A 101 -2.05 -0.77 -4.16
N ILE A 102 -1.06 -0.12 -4.77
CA ILE A 102 0.08 0.47 -4.06
C ILE A 102 -0.39 1.52 -3.05
N LEU A 103 -1.31 2.42 -3.44
CA LEU A 103 -1.85 3.44 -2.54
C LEU A 103 -2.60 2.84 -1.35
N ASN A 104 -3.39 1.80 -1.60
CA ASN A 104 -4.32 1.21 -0.63
C ASN A 104 -3.71 0.07 0.21
N ALA A 105 -2.44 -0.26 0.02
CA ALA A 105 -1.80 -1.43 0.63
C ALA A 105 -2.55 -2.75 0.32
N SER A 106 -2.98 -2.90 -0.93
CA SER A 106 -3.68 -4.09 -1.42
C SER A 106 -2.92 -4.75 -2.57
N PHE A 107 -3.56 -5.70 -3.25
CA PHE A 107 -2.97 -6.44 -4.36
C PHE A 107 -3.96 -6.49 -5.52
N ILE A 108 -3.45 -6.65 -6.74
CA ILE A 108 -4.24 -7.06 -7.89
C ILE A 108 -4.10 -8.57 -8.11
N ASP A 109 -5.17 -9.20 -8.58
CA ASP A 109 -5.14 -10.60 -9.00
C ASP A 109 -5.03 -10.64 -10.54
N VAL A 110 -3.99 -11.31 -11.04
CA VAL A 110 -3.69 -11.41 -12.48
C VAL A 110 -3.79 -12.86 -12.91
N GLU A 111 -4.69 -13.12 -13.87
CA GLU A 111 -4.89 -14.45 -14.47
C GLU A 111 -3.79 -14.71 -15.51
N THR A 112 -2.83 -15.57 -15.17
CA THR A 112 -1.64 -15.84 -16.01
C THR A 112 -1.93 -16.66 -17.26
N ASP A 113 -3.05 -17.38 -17.27
CA ASP A 113 -3.40 -18.34 -18.34
C ASP A 113 -4.27 -17.71 -19.44
N SER A 114 -4.48 -16.39 -19.38
CA SER A 114 -5.31 -15.67 -20.35
C SER A 114 -4.50 -14.63 -21.12
N ASP A 115 -4.75 -14.51 -22.43
CA ASP A 115 -4.19 -13.43 -23.26
C ASP A 115 -4.77 -12.03 -22.90
N ARG A 116 -5.46 -11.89 -21.76
CA ARG A 116 -6.15 -10.66 -21.36
C ARG A 116 -5.20 -9.59 -20.84
N SER A 117 -4.08 -9.98 -20.24
CA SER A 117 -3.15 -9.04 -19.63
C SER A 117 -1.70 -9.53 -19.72
N ASN A 118 -0.84 -8.60 -20.12
CA ASN A 118 0.62 -8.76 -20.17
C ASN A 118 1.29 -7.91 -19.09
N VAL A 119 0.59 -7.58 -18.00
CA VAL A 119 1.08 -6.68 -16.95
C VAL A 119 2.42 -7.13 -16.37
N VAL A 120 2.61 -8.44 -16.12
CA VAL A 120 3.88 -8.98 -15.61
C VAL A 120 5.05 -8.64 -16.54
N LYS A 121 4.87 -8.81 -17.85
CA LYS A 121 5.89 -8.49 -18.85
C LYS A 121 6.24 -7.00 -18.87
N VAL A 122 5.25 -6.12 -18.68
CA VAL A 122 5.47 -4.68 -18.59
C VAL A 122 6.25 -4.34 -17.32
N LEU A 123 5.85 -4.90 -16.18
CA LEU A 123 6.51 -4.66 -14.89
C LEU A 123 7.97 -5.11 -14.89
N GLU A 124 8.28 -6.26 -15.46
CA GLU A 124 9.67 -6.75 -15.60
C GLU A 124 10.57 -5.81 -16.43
N GLY A 125 9.97 -4.99 -17.30
CA GLY A 125 10.67 -3.98 -18.08
C GLY A 125 10.94 -2.67 -17.33
N LEU A 126 10.31 -2.45 -16.18
CA LEU A 126 10.46 -1.20 -15.42
C LEU A 126 11.68 -1.23 -14.48
N PRO A 127 12.31 -0.08 -14.20
CA PRO A 127 13.47 0.00 -13.32
C PRO A 127 13.26 -0.62 -11.93
N SER A 128 12.08 -0.40 -11.33
CA SER A 128 11.70 -0.96 -10.02
C SER A 128 10.71 -2.13 -10.15
N GLY A 129 10.74 -2.85 -11.29
CA GLY A 129 9.80 -3.92 -11.62
C GLY A 129 9.59 -4.95 -10.51
N SER A 130 10.67 -5.41 -9.88
CA SER A 130 10.60 -6.39 -8.78
C SER A 130 9.84 -5.87 -7.56
N GLU A 131 9.88 -4.57 -7.30
CA GLU A 131 9.13 -3.94 -6.20
C GLU A 131 7.64 -3.84 -6.53
N TRP A 132 7.30 -3.56 -7.79
CA TRP A 132 5.91 -3.49 -8.24
C TRP A 132 5.25 -4.86 -8.26
N MET A 133 6.02 -5.91 -8.54
CA MET A 133 5.57 -7.30 -8.46
C MET A 133 5.11 -7.73 -7.07
N GLU A 134 5.55 -7.06 -5.99
CA GLU A 134 5.06 -7.35 -4.62
C GLU A 134 3.54 -7.10 -4.47
N PHE A 135 2.96 -6.25 -5.32
CA PHE A 135 1.54 -5.90 -5.30
C PHE A 135 0.70 -6.74 -6.29
N VAL A 136 1.30 -7.75 -6.91
CA VAL A 136 0.65 -8.64 -7.87
C VAL A 136 0.51 -10.03 -7.28
N ARG A 137 -0.70 -10.57 -7.32
CA ARG A 137 -0.98 -11.98 -7.03
C ARG A 137 -1.27 -12.69 -8.34
N LEU A 138 -0.46 -13.71 -8.62
CA LEU A 138 -0.64 -14.53 -9.80
C LEU A 138 -1.61 -15.66 -9.45
N ASP A 139 -2.78 -15.63 -10.06
CA ASP A 139 -3.75 -16.72 -9.89
C ASP A 139 -3.41 -17.85 -10.86
N TYR A 140 -2.61 -18.80 -10.38
CA TYR A 140 -2.26 -20.02 -11.10
C TYR A 140 -3.36 -21.10 -11.03
N MET A 141 -4.52 -20.83 -10.42
CA MET A 141 -5.50 -21.86 -10.05
C MET A 141 -6.60 -22.09 -11.10
N ARG A 142 -6.26 -22.01 -12.39
CA ARG A 142 -7.08 -22.61 -13.45
C ARG A 142 -6.25 -23.37 -14.47
N GLY A 143 -5.50 -24.37 -13.98
CA GLY A 143 -5.00 -25.44 -14.83
C GLY A 143 -6.11 -25.99 -15.75
N PRO A 144 -5.77 -26.48 -16.95
CA PRO A 144 -6.77 -26.91 -17.93
C PRO A 144 -7.69 -27.92 -17.27
N VAL A 145 -9.01 -27.73 -17.39
CA VAL A 145 -9.98 -28.78 -17.07
C VAL A 145 -9.69 -29.92 -18.04
N THR A 146 -8.83 -30.85 -17.63
CA THR A 146 -8.61 -32.10 -18.36
C THR A 146 -9.97 -32.78 -18.46
N GLY A 147 -10.31 -33.23 -19.67
CA GLY A 147 -11.62 -33.78 -20.04
C GLY A 147 -12.08 -35.01 -19.23
N GLU A 148 -11.39 -35.40 -18.16
CA GLU A 148 -11.75 -36.48 -17.25
C GLU A 148 -12.86 -36.11 -16.25
N GLN A 149 -13.11 -34.82 -15.96
CA GLN A 149 -14.16 -34.44 -15.00
C GLN A 149 -15.58 -34.42 -15.60
N VAL A 150 -15.74 -34.58 -16.92
CA VAL A 150 -17.06 -34.65 -17.56
C VAL A 150 -17.64 -36.08 -17.52
N ALA A 151 -16.83 -37.09 -17.24
CA ALA A 151 -17.25 -38.50 -17.27
C ALA A 151 -17.95 -39.00 -15.98
N GLN A 152 -18.06 -38.18 -14.92
CA GLN A 152 -18.73 -38.58 -13.66
C GLN A 152 -20.08 -37.89 -13.41
N ARG A 153 -20.66 -37.26 -14.43
CA ARG A 153 -22.04 -36.72 -14.39
C ARG A 153 -22.94 -37.23 -15.54
N GLY A 154 -22.66 -38.43 -16.06
CA GLY A 154 -23.52 -39.16 -16.98
C GLY A 154 -24.19 -40.33 -16.30
#